data_AF-A0A838WPM8-F1
#
_entry.id   AF-A0A838WPM8-F1
#
_cell.length_a   1.000
_cell.length_b   1.000
_cell.length_c   1.000
_cell.angle_alpha   90.00
_cell.angle_beta   90.00
_cell.angle_gamma   90.00
#
_symmetry.space_group_name_H-M   'P 1'
#
loop_
_entity.id
_entity.type
_entity.pdbx_description
1 polymer ?
#
loop_
_entity_poly.entity_id
_entity_poly.type
_entity_poly.pdbx_seq_one_letter_code
_entity_poly.pdbx_strand_id
1 'polypeptide(L)'
;MQRRWRVPPPPEWGFEAPDGAAVLDENVAGLGVLLWDVTRDVVLWATASPRELTEIFPPAQERMRTAWLMTTMLDPKLESALLGLVRIPGPPSLASRERTSLACHSIAQWADERGAVATAYAFMHAAAFACPGNARLSYEAGRLARRRAEYARAEDWLKRAVLLGRQVGDWDSCIN
;
A
#
# COMPACT_ATOMS: atom_id res chain seq x y z
N MET A 1 2.18 34.89 13.04
CA MET A 1 3.02 33.74 12.63
C MET A 1 2.20 32.46 12.73
N GLN A 2 1.75 31.89 11.61
CA GLN A 2 1.08 30.58 11.63
C GLN A 2 2.14 29.48 11.78
N ARG A 3 2.03 28.66 12.83
CA ARG A 3 2.88 27.48 13.01
C ARG A 3 2.53 26.49 11.89
N ARG A 4 3.42 26.30 10.91
CA ARG A 4 3.23 25.34 9.82
C ARG A 4 3.26 23.93 10.42
N TRP A 5 2.08 23.33 10.59
CA TRP A 5 1.95 21.97 11.12
C TRP A 5 2.75 21.01 10.25
N ARG A 6 3.73 20.31 10.82
CA ARG A 6 4.47 19.26 10.12
C ARG A 6 3.66 17.96 10.23
N VAL A 7 3.37 17.34 9.08
CA VAL A 7 2.73 16.03 9.04
C VAL A 7 3.82 14.98 9.29
N PRO A 8 3.72 14.14 10.34
CA PRO A 8 4.67 13.04 10.57
C PRO A 8 4.55 12.01 9.45
N PRO A 9 5.61 11.32 9.01
CA PRO A 9 5.54 10.35 7.91
C PRO A 9 4.51 9.24 8.17
N PRO A 10 4.11 8.48 7.14
CA PRO A 10 3.36 7.23 7.32
C PRO A 10 3.96 6.36 8.44
N PRO A 11 3.16 5.86 9.40
CA PRO A 11 3.63 4.95 10.45
C PRO A 11 4.33 3.72 9.85
N GLU A 12 5.52 3.42 10.35
CA GLU A 12 6.27 2.22 9.96
C GLU A 12 5.55 0.95 10.45
N TRP A 13 5.87 -0.18 9.82
CA TRP A 13 5.47 -1.47 10.37
C TRP A 13 6.25 -1.72 11.67
N GLY A 14 5.53 -1.99 12.77
CA GLY A 14 6.16 -2.30 14.06
C GLY A 14 6.96 -3.61 14.03
N PHE A 15 7.93 -3.72 14.95
CA PHE A 15 9.00 -4.73 14.97
C PHE A 15 8.60 -6.20 15.21
N GLU A 16 7.32 -6.52 15.42
CA GLU A 16 6.89 -7.83 15.97
C GLU A 16 6.74 -8.94 14.91
N ALA A 17 6.59 -8.61 13.63
CA ALA A 17 6.51 -9.57 12.53
C ALA A 17 7.10 -8.96 11.24
N PRO A 18 7.57 -9.77 10.27
CA PRO A 18 7.95 -9.24 8.96
C PRO A 18 6.79 -8.47 8.35
N ASP A 19 7.04 -7.26 7.85
CA ASP A 19 6.02 -6.37 7.30
C ASP A 19 5.07 -7.12 6.36
N GLY A 20 3.77 -7.03 6.66
CA GLY A 20 2.71 -7.67 5.89
C GLY A 20 2.62 -9.20 6.01
N ALA A 21 3.35 -9.88 6.90
CA ALA A 21 3.31 -11.35 7.00
C ALA A 21 1.90 -11.93 7.22
N ALA A 22 1.02 -11.19 7.88
CA ALA A 22 -0.38 -11.57 8.06
C ALA A 22 -1.18 -11.72 6.74
N VAL A 23 -0.66 -11.22 5.60
CA VAL A 23 -1.20 -11.50 4.26
C VAL A 23 -1.13 -13.00 3.93
N LEU A 24 -0.09 -13.68 4.40
CA LEU A 24 0.13 -15.11 4.18
C LEU A 24 -0.86 -15.98 4.95
N ASP A 25 -1.35 -15.50 6.11
CA ASP A 25 -2.34 -16.20 6.92
C ASP A 25 -3.74 -16.12 6.29
N GLU A 26 -4.04 -15.02 5.59
CA GLU A 26 -5.36 -14.80 4.95
C GLU A 26 -5.47 -15.38 3.54
N ASN A 27 -4.35 -15.50 2.83
CA ASN A 27 -4.33 -15.94 1.44
C ASN A 27 -3.47 -17.19 1.30
N VAL A 28 -4.08 -18.29 0.91
CA VAL A 28 -3.39 -19.56 0.75
C VAL A 28 -2.59 -19.64 -0.55
N ALA A 29 -1.58 -20.52 -0.55
CA ALA A 29 -0.80 -20.91 -1.72
C ALA A 29 -0.07 -19.74 -2.41
N GLY A 30 0.14 -19.85 -3.74
CA GLY A 30 0.94 -18.89 -4.50
C GLY A 30 0.42 -17.45 -4.49
N LEU A 31 -0.90 -17.26 -4.28
CA LEU A 31 -1.49 -15.92 -4.24
C LEU A 31 -1.03 -15.13 -3.00
N GLY A 32 -1.00 -15.77 -1.82
CA GLY A 32 -0.54 -15.10 -0.60
C GLY A 32 0.91 -14.66 -0.71
N VAL A 33 1.77 -15.51 -1.27
CA VAL A 33 3.18 -15.19 -1.53
C VAL A 33 3.29 -14.00 -2.48
N LEU A 34 2.54 -14.01 -3.59
CA LEU A 34 2.56 -12.89 -4.54
C LEU A 34 2.10 -11.57 -3.89
N LEU A 35 0.99 -11.59 -3.14
CA LEU A 35 0.44 -10.41 -2.50
C LEU A 35 1.41 -9.83 -1.46
N TRP A 36 2.00 -10.69 -0.65
CA TRP A 36 3.01 -10.31 0.35
C TRP A 36 4.25 -9.68 -0.31
N ASP A 37 4.78 -10.36 -1.33
CA ASP A 37 5.96 -9.93 -2.09
C ASP A 37 5.73 -8.59 -2.80
N VAL A 38 4.60 -8.43 -3.51
CA VAL A 38 4.22 -7.18 -4.19
C VAL A 38 4.04 -6.03 -3.20
N THR A 39 3.41 -6.27 -2.04
CA THR A 39 3.21 -5.20 -1.04
C THR A 39 4.55 -4.67 -0.54
N ARG A 40 5.50 -5.57 -0.26
CA ARG A 40 6.84 -5.19 0.20
C ARG A 40 7.60 -4.42 -0.87
N ASP A 41 7.52 -4.86 -2.12
CA ASP A 41 8.13 -4.15 -3.24
C ASP A 41 7.59 -2.73 -3.39
N VAL A 42 6.28 -2.52 -3.21
CA VAL A 42 5.70 -1.17 -3.25
C VAL A 42 6.25 -0.29 -2.14
N VAL A 43 6.30 -0.81 -0.90
CA VAL A 43 6.84 -0.04 0.25
C VAL A 43 8.31 0.28 0.06
N LEU A 44 9.10 -0.69 -0.42
CA LEU A 44 10.52 -0.52 -0.72
C LEU A 44 10.73 0.50 -1.84
N TRP A 45 9.97 0.38 -2.93
CA TRP A 45 10.00 1.32 -4.04
C TRP A 45 9.62 2.75 -3.61
N ALA A 46 8.62 2.87 -2.73
CA ALA A 46 8.12 4.17 -2.28
C ALA A 46 9.10 4.92 -1.37
N THR A 47 9.95 4.19 -0.65
CA THR A 47 10.92 4.72 0.34
C THR A 47 12.35 4.82 -0.19
N ALA A 48 12.72 4.01 -1.19
CA ALA A 48 14.06 4.03 -1.79
C ALA A 48 14.32 5.30 -2.63
N SER A 49 15.58 5.71 -2.69
CA SER A 49 16.03 6.76 -3.59
C SER A 49 16.08 6.27 -5.05
N PRO A 50 15.98 7.17 -6.06
CA PRO A 50 16.02 6.77 -7.46
C PRO A 50 17.25 5.96 -7.88
N ARG A 51 18.38 6.16 -7.18
CA ARG A 51 19.64 5.42 -7.43
C ARG A 51 19.59 3.99 -6.91
N GLU A 52 18.93 3.77 -5.76
CA GLU A 52 18.79 2.44 -5.16
C GLU A 52 17.80 1.58 -5.94
N LEU A 53 16.77 2.18 -6.54
CA LEU A 53 15.75 1.45 -7.32
C LEU A 53 16.34 0.60 -8.46
N THR A 54 17.40 1.07 -9.12
CA THR A 54 18.04 0.32 -10.21
C THR A 54 18.83 -0.90 -9.73
N GLU A 55 19.23 -0.95 -8.46
CA GLU A 55 20.02 -2.04 -7.88
C GLU A 55 19.12 -3.06 -7.17
N ILE A 56 17.99 -2.60 -6.62
CA ILE A 56 17.06 -3.41 -5.81
C ILE A 56 16.19 -4.34 -6.66
N PHE A 57 15.81 -3.92 -7.86
CA PHE A 57 14.78 -4.58 -8.64
C PHE A 57 15.31 -5.23 -9.93
N PRO A 58 15.57 -6.56 -9.93
CA PRO A 58 16.06 -7.26 -11.10
C PRO A 58 14.94 -7.50 -12.14
N PRO A 59 15.18 -7.27 -13.46
CA PRO A 59 14.17 -7.49 -14.52
C PRO A 59 13.66 -8.93 -14.67
N ALA A 60 14.30 -9.91 -14.03
CA ALA A 60 13.82 -11.29 -14.00
C ALA A 60 12.55 -11.44 -13.14
N GLN A 61 12.40 -10.62 -12.09
CA GLN A 61 11.29 -10.71 -11.14
C GLN A 61 9.96 -10.29 -11.80
N GLU A 62 9.95 -9.18 -12.55
CA GLU A 62 8.79 -8.74 -13.35
C GLU A 62 8.32 -9.85 -14.30
N ARG A 63 9.25 -10.46 -15.05
CA ARG A 63 8.93 -11.52 -16.01
C ARG A 63 8.30 -12.73 -15.35
N MET A 64 8.86 -13.17 -14.21
CA MET A 64 8.35 -14.32 -13.48
C MET A 64 6.93 -14.08 -12.93
N ARG A 65 6.68 -12.91 -12.32
CA ARG A 65 5.34 -12.57 -11.80
C ARG A 65 4.32 -12.39 -12.92
N THR A 66 4.71 -11.77 -14.03
CA THR A 66 3.83 -11.64 -15.20
C THR A 66 3.45 -13.01 -15.76
N ALA A 67 4.40 -13.93 -15.90
CA ALA A 67 4.11 -15.30 -16.34
C ALA A 67 3.15 -16.01 -15.39
N TRP A 68 3.35 -15.87 -14.07
CA TRP A 68 2.44 -16.46 -13.08
C TRP A 68 1.02 -15.91 -13.21
N LEU A 69 0.85 -14.59 -13.35
CA LEU A 69 -0.46 -13.95 -13.54
C LEU A 69 -1.17 -14.47 -14.80
N MET A 70 -0.45 -14.64 -15.91
CA MET A 70 -1.03 -15.13 -17.16
C MET A 70 -1.51 -16.58 -17.10
N THR A 71 -0.98 -17.37 -16.14
CA THR A 71 -1.35 -18.78 -15.96
C THR A 71 -2.35 -19.02 -14.84
N THR A 72 -2.64 -18.00 -14.02
CA THR A 72 -3.48 -18.12 -12.83
C THR A 72 -4.83 -17.44 -13.08
N MET A 73 -5.93 -18.16 -12.83
CA MET A 73 -7.25 -17.56 -12.88
C MET A 73 -7.50 -16.73 -11.61
N LEU A 74 -7.61 -15.42 -11.77
CA LEU A 74 -7.84 -14.47 -10.67
C LEU A 74 -9.16 -13.72 -10.86
N ASP A 75 -9.60 -13.07 -9.79
CA ASP A 75 -10.64 -12.04 -9.91
C ASP A 75 -10.17 -10.92 -10.84
N PRO A 76 -10.97 -10.48 -11.84
CA PRO A 76 -10.54 -9.47 -12.81
C PRO A 76 -10.10 -8.13 -12.19
N LYS A 77 -10.72 -7.71 -11.08
CA LYS A 77 -10.31 -6.48 -10.38
C LYS A 77 -8.92 -6.64 -9.78
N LEU A 78 -8.67 -7.80 -9.17
CA LEU A 78 -7.37 -8.13 -8.58
C LEU A 78 -6.29 -8.25 -9.65
N GLU A 79 -6.58 -8.96 -10.75
CA GLU A 79 -5.66 -9.15 -11.86
C GLU A 79 -5.22 -7.81 -12.46
N SER A 80 -6.18 -6.92 -12.78
CA SER A 80 -5.87 -5.61 -13.34
C SER A 80 -4.99 -4.77 -12.41
N ALA A 81 -5.22 -4.83 -11.10
CA ALA A 81 -4.42 -4.09 -10.14
C ALA A 81 -3.01 -4.68 -9.99
N LEU A 82 -2.89 -6.02 -9.92
CA LEU A 82 -1.60 -6.71 -9.86
C LEU A 82 -0.75 -6.45 -11.12
N LEU A 83 -1.35 -6.45 -12.31
CA LEU A 83 -0.64 -6.11 -13.55
C LEU A 83 -0.03 -4.70 -13.53
N GLY A 84 -0.68 -3.76 -12.83
CA GLY A 84 -0.13 -2.42 -12.60
C GLY A 84 1.08 -2.40 -11.67
N LEU A 85 1.13 -3.31 -10.69
CA LEU A 85 2.17 -3.34 -9.66
C LEU A 85 3.37 -4.24 -10.01
N VAL A 86 3.18 -5.30 -10.79
CA VAL A 86 4.30 -6.20 -11.18
C VAL A 86 5.35 -5.53 -12.05
N ARG A 87 5.07 -4.33 -12.57
CA ARG A 87 5.98 -3.49 -13.36
C ARG A 87 6.83 -2.53 -12.51
N ILE A 88 6.57 -2.44 -11.21
CA ILE A 88 7.36 -1.60 -10.29
C ILE A 88 8.83 -2.01 -10.26
N PRO A 89 9.19 -3.31 -10.32
CA PRO A 89 10.57 -3.74 -10.47
C PRO A 89 11.25 -3.40 -11.81
N GLY A 90 10.57 -2.66 -12.70
CA GLY A 90 11.12 -2.20 -13.97
C GLY A 90 11.80 -0.82 -13.89
N PRO A 91 12.12 -0.19 -15.03
CA PRO A 91 12.68 1.16 -15.07
C PRO A 91 11.83 2.17 -14.26
N PRO A 92 12.44 3.01 -13.40
CA PRO A 92 11.71 3.96 -12.53
C PRO A 92 10.79 4.92 -13.29
N SER A 93 11.06 5.17 -14.58
CA SER A 93 10.24 6.01 -15.45
C SER A 93 8.86 5.43 -15.77
N LEU A 94 8.64 4.12 -15.55
CA LEU A 94 7.39 3.44 -15.85
C LEU A 94 6.45 3.35 -14.64
N ALA A 95 6.96 3.51 -13.41
CA ALA A 95 6.17 3.49 -12.19
C ALA A 95 5.82 4.91 -11.74
N SER A 96 4.53 5.24 -11.68
CA SER A 96 4.06 6.52 -11.14
C SER A 96 3.47 6.32 -9.73
N ARG A 97 3.72 7.27 -8.83
CA ARG A 97 3.21 7.22 -7.44
C ARG A 97 1.70 7.07 -7.41
N GLU A 98 1.00 7.81 -8.25
CA GLU A 98 -0.46 7.82 -8.34
C GLU A 98 -1.01 6.49 -8.85
N ARG A 99 -0.40 5.90 -9.88
CA ARG A 99 -0.84 4.60 -10.42
C ARG A 99 -0.57 3.47 -9.44
N THR A 100 0.61 3.46 -8.82
CA THR A 100 0.96 2.50 -7.77
C THR A 100 -0.01 2.60 -6.60
N SER A 101 -0.28 3.82 -6.12
CA SER A 101 -1.24 4.07 -5.05
C SER A 101 -2.65 3.61 -5.42
N LEU A 102 -3.10 3.87 -6.65
CA LEU A 102 -4.43 3.48 -7.10
C LEU A 102 -4.56 1.95 -7.16
N ALA A 103 -3.57 1.26 -7.73
CA ALA A 103 -3.57 -0.19 -7.80
C ALA A 103 -3.55 -0.84 -6.40
N CYS A 104 -2.73 -0.31 -5.48
CA CYS A 104 -2.75 -0.75 -4.08
C CYS A 104 -4.12 -0.53 -3.42
N HIS A 105 -4.74 0.64 -3.62
CA HIS A 105 -6.08 0.91 -3.10
C HIS A 105 -7.12 -0.06 -3.67
N SER A 106 -7.06 -0.40 -4.97
CA SER A 106 -7.96 -1.39 -5.57
C SER A 106 -7.80 -2.79 -4.98
N ILE A 107 -6.56 -3.24 -4.71
CA ILE A 107 -6.32 -4.53 -4.04
C ILE A 107 -6.82 -4.48 -2.60
N ALA A 108 -6.63 -3.35 -1.90
CA ALA A 108 -7.12 -3.18 -0.56
C ALA A 108 -8.65 -3.26 -0.49
N GLN A 109 -9.37 -2.64 -1.43
CA GLN A 109 -10.83 -2.75 -1.54
C GLN A 109 -11.27 -4.19 -1.83
N TRP A 110 -10.64 -4.85 -2.81
CA TRP A 110 -10.93 -6.26 -3.13
C TRP A 110 -10.75 -7.17 -1.90
N ALA A 111 -9.69 -6.96 -1.12
CA ALA A 111 -9.42 -7.74 0.08
C ALA A 111 -10.44 -7.43 1.19
N ASP A 112 -10.80 -6.15 1.37
CA ASP A 112 -11.78 -5.71 2.36
C ASP A 112 -13.17 -6.31 2.09
N GLU A 113 -13.62 -6.29 0.83
CA GLU A 113 -14.87 -6.91 0.35
C GLU A 113 -14.96 -8.41 0.70
N ARG A 114 -13.82 -9.08 0.84
CA ARG A 114 -13.70 -10.52 1.13
C ARG A 114 -13.41 -10.82 2.61
N GLY A 115 -13.31 -9.80 3.45
CA GLY A 115 -12.97 -9.94 4.87
C GLY A 115 -11.50 -10.24 5.14
N ALA A 116 -10.61 -10.15 4.14
CA ALA A 116 -9.16 -10.29 4.29
C ALA A 116 -8.55 -8.96 4.77
N VAL A 117 -8.77 -8.63 6.06
CA VAL A 117 -8.48 -7.32 6.63
C VAL A 117 -6.98 -7.04 6.76
N ALA A 118 -6.15 -8.05 6.99
CA ALA A 118 -4.70 -7.93 6.99
C ALA A 118 -4.17 -7.52 5.62
N THR A 119 -4.69 -8.16 4.59
CA THR A 119 -4.37 -7.90 3.19
C THR A 119 -4.83 -6.51 2.79
N ALA A 120 -6.07 -6.16 3.17
CA ALA A 120 -6.59 -4.82 2.95
C ALA A 120 -5.71 -3.75 3.62
N TYR A 121 -5.34 -3.95 4.88
CA TYR A 121 -4.46 -3.03 5.59
C TYR A 121 -3.08 -2.92 4.95
N ALA A 122 -2.48 -4.05 4.56
CA ALA A 122 -1.14 -4.08 3.99
C ALA A 122 -1.05 -3.29 2.67
N PHE A 123 -2.04 -3.46 1.79
CA PHE A 123 -2.09 -2.69 0.55
C PHE A 123 -2.50 -1.24 0.76
N MET A 124 -3.36 -0.93 1.73
CA MET A 124 -3.66 0.47 2.07
C MET A 124 -2.45 1.21 2.65
N HIS A 125 -1.67 0.53 3.48
CA HIS A 125 -0.40 1.01 4.00
C HIS A 125 0.58 1.32 2.86
N ALA A 126 0.76 0.36 1.93
CA ALA A 126 1.58 0.55 0.75
C ALA A 126 1.10 1.72 -0.15
N ALA A 127 -0.22 1.88 -0.32
CA ALA A 127 -0.80 3.02 -1.05
C ALA A 127 -0.44 4.36 -0.41
N ALA A 128 -0.55 4.45 0.93
CA ALA A 128 -0.20 5.65 1.68
C ALA A 128 1.31 5.96 1.66
N PHE A 129 2.17 4.95 1.51
CA PHE A 129 3.61 5.15 1.27
C PHE A 129 3.90 5.65 -0.14
N ALA A 130 3.21 5.12 -1.16
CA ALA A 130 3.36 5.58 -2.54
C ALA A 130 2.93 7.05 -2.70
N CYS A 131 1.81 7.43 -2.08
CA CYS A 131 1.23 8.79 -2.10
C CYS A 131 1.08 9.39 -0.68
N PRO A 132 2.20 9.81 -0.04
CA PRO A 132 2.17 10.27 1.35
C PRO A 132 1.31 11.53 1.55
N GLY A 133 1.18 12.41 0.55
CA GLY A 133 0.37 13.62 0.67
C GLY A 133 -1.14 13.39 0.70
N ASN A 134 -1.63 12.16 0.51
CA ASN A 134 -3.05 11.88 0.38
C ASN A 134 -3.71 11.61 1.75
N ALA A 135 -4.58 12.53 2.18
CA ALA A 135 -5.31 12.44 3.45
C ALA A 135 -6.25 11.22 3.49
N ARG A 136 -6.93 10.93 2.39
CA ARG A 136 -7.90 9.84 2.28
C ARG A 136 -7.26 8.47 2.51
N LEU A 137 -6.10 8.23 1.91
CA LEU A 137 -5.35 6.98 2.11
C LEU A 137 -4.92 6.79 3.57
N SER A 138 -4.52 7.89 4.24
CA SER A 138 -4.17 7.86 5.66
C SER A 138 -5.39 7.54 6.54
N TYR A 139 -6.56 8.11 6.21
CA TYR A 139 -7.81 7.81 6.91
C TYR A 139 -8.21 6.34 6.75
N GLU A 140 -8.16 5.81 5.53
CA GLU A 140 -8.52 4.42 5.26
C GLU A 140 -7.56 3.43 5.91
N ALA A 141 -6.25 3.71 5.92
CA ALA A 141 -5.26 2.94 6.66
C ALA A 141 -5.59 2.90 8.16
N GLY A 142 -5.95 4.04 8.76
CA GLY A 142 -6.37 4.12 10.15
C GLY A 142 -7.65 3.34 10.45
N ARG A 143 -8.64 3.39 9.55
CA ARG A 143 -9.88 2.62 9.65
C ARG A 143 -9.61 1.11 9.65
N LEU A 144 -8.72 0.64 8.77
CA LEU A 144 -8.34 -0.77 8.66
C LEU A 144 -7.50 -1.22 9.87
N ALA A 145 -6.55 -0.40 10.33
CA ALA A 145 -5.80 -0.66 11.57
C ALA A 145 -6.74 -0.82 12.77
N ARG A 146 -7.76 0.04 12.89
CA ARG A 146 -8.77 -0.08 13.95
C ARG A 146 -9.55 -1.39 13.88
N ARG A 147 -9.92 -1.84 12.67
CA ARG A 147 -10.60 -3.14 12.48
C ARG A 147 -9.72 -4.33 12.84
N ARG A 148 -8.40 -4.19 12.75
CA ARG A 148 -7.41 -5.16 13.22
C ARG A 148 -7.10 -5.04 14.72
N ALA A 149 -7.81 -4.19 15.45
CA ALA A 149 -7.54 -3.85 16.85
C ALA A 149 -6.14 -3.25 17.12
N GLU A 150 -5.48 -2.71 16.09
CA GLU A 150 -4.19 -2.02 16.18
C GLU A 150 -4.40 -0.54 16.56
N TYR A 151 -4.98 -0.28 17.74
CA TYR A 151 -5.50 1.05 18.10
C TYR A 151 -4.46 2.17 18.10
N ALA A 152 -3.24 1.91 18.57
CA ALA A 152 -2.15 2.89 18.56
C ALA A 152 -1.81 3.31 17.11
N ARG A 153 -1.71 2.34 16.19
CA ARG A 153 -1.44 2.64 14.78
C ARG A 153 -2.61 3.35 14.12
N ALA A 154 -3.84 2.95 14.45
CA ALA A 154 -5.04 3.63 13.97
C ALA A 154 -5.03 5.11 14.37
N GLU A 155 -4.66 5.42 15.61
CA GLU A 155 -4.55 6.80 16.10
C GLU A 155 -3.51 7.61 15.30
N ASP A 156 -2.32 7.05 15.07
CA ASP A 156 -1.27 7.74 14.30
C ASP A 156 -1.69 8.04 12.86
N TRP A 157 -2.34 7.07 12.21
CA TRP A 157 -2.90 7.24 10.87
C TRP A 157 -4.00 8.31 10.82
N LEU A 158 -4.92 8.31 11.77
CA LEU A 158 -6.02 9.27 11.84
C LEU A 158 -5.51 10.69 12.13
N LYS A 159 -4.54 10.85 13.04
CA LYS A 159 -3.87 12.14 13.27
C LYS A 159 -3.22 12.67 11.99
N ARG A 160 -2.52 11.80 11.25
CA ARG A 160 -1.92 12.15 9.96
C ARG A 160 -2.97 12.59 8.94
N ALA A 161 -4.08 11.87 8.82
CA ALA A 161 -5.18 12.23 7.91
C ALA A 161 -5.73 13.63 8.20
N VAL A 162 -5.98 13.95 9.48
CA VAL A 162 -6.46 15.28 9.90
C VAL A 162 -5.44 16.38 9.56
N LEU A 163 -4.15 16.13 9.78
CA LEU A 163 -3.11 17.12 9.48
C LEU A 163 -2.97 17.36 7.97
N LEU A 164 -3.09 16.31 7.15
CA LEU A 164 -3.08 16.43 5.68
C LEU A 164 -4.32 17.15 5.16
N GLY A 165 -5.52 16.79 5.65
CA GLY A 165 -6.77 17.45 5.26
C GLY A 165 -6.75 18.96 5.55
N ARG A 166 -6.20 19.35 6.70
CA ARG A 166 -6.00 20.77 7.06
C ARG A 166 -5.02 21.50 6.15
N GLN A 167 -4.03 20.83 5.58
CA GLN A 167 -3.07 21.44 4.66
C GLN A 167 -3.65 21.67 3.26
N VAL A 168 -4.55 20.80 2.81
CA VAL A 168 -5.14 20.84 1.47
C VAL A 168 -6.46 21.63 1.43
N GLY A 169 -7.07 21.90 2.60
CA GLY A 169 -8.40 22.52 2.68
C GLY A 169 -9.53 21.57 2.29
N ASP A 170 -9.26 20.27 2.26
CA ASP A 170 -10.18 19.20 1.89
C ASP A 170 -10.96 18.73 3.12
N TRP A 171 -12.03 19.45 3.44
CA TRP A 171 -12.88 19.19 4.61
C TRP A 171 -13.79 17.96 4.44
N ASP A 172 -14.04 17.50 3.21
CA ASP A 172 -14.92 16.36 2.93
C ASP A 172 -14.31 15.03 3.40
N SER A 173 -12.98 14.94 3.44
CA SER A 173 -12.25 13.79 4.00
C SER A 173 -12.31 13.70 5.53
N CYS A 174 -12.79 14.73 6.25
CA CYS A 174 -12.79 14.80 7.71
C CYS A 174 -14.15 14.47 8.36
N ILE A 175 -15.24 14.34 7.59
CA ILE A 175 -16.62 14.38 8.12
C ILE A 175 -17.46 13.13 7.78
N ASN A 176 -16.88 12.06 7.21
CA ASN A 176 -17.61 10.78 7.01
C ASN A 176 -16.94 9.57 7.67
#